data_AF-A0A8S2UJJ3-F1
#
_entry.id   AF-A0A8S2UJJ3-F1
#
_cell.length_a   1.000
_cell.length_b   1.000
_cell.length_c   1.000
_cell.angle_alpha   90.00
_cell.angle_beta   90.00
_cell.angle_gamma   90.00
#
_symmetry.space_group_name_H-M   'P 1'
#
loop_
_entity.id
_entity.type
_entity.pdbx_description
1 polymer ?
#
loop_
_entity_poly.entity_id
_entity_poly.type
_entity_poly.pdbx_seq_one_letter_code
_entity_poly.pdbx_strand_id
1 'polypeptide(L)'
;MTKLTVISWNSQQLPYCSVNHFLYSLIRSSRVYRRGLITQLLKMFDTDSNTSPLTLEEQLFVADNLAYFPYQVQDEPLFLVEQIDLSVSVTGSTQLQQFRDLLKQHLDYIDDDEGIDMNKIEKNLYHVSEKIVEELNQCLRPTKSTMLLLLLKSYLKDVYYLNDTKIIEYDHTESSKITDKPILSRKVNAKFEPKMILDTIKPLVNYDDFTKRRLIIKEFGDFKRYLLAYDNDIEDTIQSMTELLPGSFSLPKGKKKGGSSKKRKVMIDSDDDSFNGDF
;
A
#
# COMPACT_ATOMS: atom_id res chain seq x y z
N MET A 1 -6.46 -11.36 35.81
CA MET A 1 -7.72 -10.62 35.65
C MET A 1 -7.75 -9.49 36.66
N THR A 2 -7.43 -8.26 36.24
CA THR A 2 -7.79 -7.08 37.03
C THR A 2 -8.07 -5.95 36.05
N LYS A 3 -9.38 -5.77 35.79
CA LYS A 3 -9.94 -4.61 35.10
C LYS A 3 -9.54 -3.35 35.88
N LEU A 4 -8.72 -2.51 35.28
CA LEU A 4 -8.61 -1.10 35.66
C LEU A 4 -8.98 -0.28 34.43
N THR A 5 -10.27 -0.26 34.13
CA THR A 5 -10.85 0.80 33.31
C THR A 5 -11.86 1.48 34.19
N VAL A 6 -11.53 2.70 34.62
CA VAL A 6 -12.47 3.63 35.22
C VAL A 6 -13.52 3.90 34.14
N ILE A 7 -14.61 3.16 34.18
CA ILE A 7 -15.82 3.43 33.42
C ILE A 7 -16.47 4.61 34.15
N SER A 8 -16.21 5.82 33.67
CA SER A 8 -17.06 6.98 33.96
C SER A 8 -17.43 7.71 32.68
N TRP A 9 -18.62 7.37 32.16
CA TRP A 9 -19.62 8.32 31.66
C TRP A 9 -19.12 9.44 30.73
N ASN A 10 -18.89 9.08 29.46
CA ASN A 10 -19.26 9.89 28.30
C ASN A 10 -19.29 8.95 27.10
N SER A 11 -20.32 9.03 26.27
CA SER A 11 -20.44 8.29 25.00
C SER A 11 -19.42 8.76 23.95
N GLN A 12 -18.26 9.27 24.38
CA GLN A 12 -17.13 9.59 23.52
C GLN A 12 -16.27 8.33 23.42
N GLN A 13 -16.36 7.67 22.26
CA GLN A 13 -15.41 6.63 21.88
C GLN A 13 -13.99 7.20 22.05
N LEU A 14 -13.19 6.54 22.90
CA LEU A 14 -11.78 6.90 23.08
C LEU A 14 -11.07 6.79 21.72
N PRO A 15 -10.12 7.70 21.42
CA PRO A 15 -9.39 7.64 20.16
C PRO A 15 -8.61 6.32 20.08
N TYR A 16 -8.61 5.72 18.89
CA TYR A 16 -7.78 4.55 18.61
C TYR A 16 -6.29 4.89 18.82
N CYS A 17 -5.58 3.97 19.44
CA CYS A 17 -4.22 4.18 19.92
C CYS A 17 -3.41 2.91 19.67
N SER A 18 -2.18 3.05 19.19
CA SER A 18 -1.29 1.91 18.98
C SER A 18 -0.88 1.28 20.31
N VAL A 19 -0.68 -0.04 20.32
CA VAL A 19 -0.17 -0.75 21.51
C VAL A 19 1.20 -0.19 21.92
N ASN A 20 2.05 0.16 20.94
CA ASN A 20 3.36 0.75 21.19
C ASN A 20 3.35 2.29 21.28
N HIS A 21 2.21 2.91 21.57
CA HIS A 21 2.09 4.36 21.68
C HIS A 21 3.08 4.96 22.69
N PHE A 22 3.18 4.35 23.88
CA PHE A 22 4.08 4.86 24.92
C PHE A 22 5.53 4.78 24.46
N LEU A 23 5.95 3.66 23.85
CA LEU A 23 7.30 3.52 23.30
C LEU A 23 7.60 4.60 22.25
N TYR A 24 6.66 4.83 21.31
CA TYR A 24 6.80 5.92 20.34
C TYR A 24 6.95 7.27 21.02
N SER A 25 6.16 7.52 22.07
CA SER A 25 6.20 8.79 22.82
C SER A 25 7.54 9.07 23.52
N LEU A 26 8.33 8.03 23.82
CA LEU A 26 9.66 8.17 24.41
C LEU A 26 10.72 8.57 23.39
N ILE A 27 10.60 8.09 22.15
CA ILE A 27 11.60 8.34 21.10
C ILE A 27 11.22 9.52 20.18
N ARG A 28 9.95 9.96 20.20
CA ARG A 28 9.41 10.95 19.26
C ARG A 28 10.05 12.33 19.34
N SER A 29 10.82 12.65 20.37
CA SER A 29 11.51 13.95 20.46
C SER A 29 12.64 14.09 19.44
N SER A 30 13.24 12.98 19.01
CA SER A 30 14.37 12.96 18.08
C SER A 30 13.94 12.57 16.68
N ARG A 31 14.08 13.48 15.70
CA ARG A 31 13.79 13.22 14.28
C ARG A 31 14.55 12.00 13.75
N VAL A 32 15.81 11.84 14.15
CA VAL A 32 16.65 10.71 13.76
C VAL A 32 16.07 9.38 14.28
N TYR A 33 15.65 9.33 15.56
CA TYR A 33 15.09 8.10 16.12
C TYR A 33 13.69 7.79 15.59
N ARG A 34 12.84 8.81 15.36
CA ARG A 34 11.54 8.63 14.71
C ARG A 34 11.69 7.99 13.33
N ARG A 35 12.53 8.58 12.48
CA ARG A 35 12.78 8.10 11.13
C ARG A 35 13.44 6.73 11.13
N GLY A 36 14.42 6.53 11.99
CA GLY A 36 15.05 5.22 12.20
C GLY A 36 14.04 4.14 12.55
N LEU A 37 13.13 4.39 13.51
CA LEU A 37 12.09 3.43 13.85
C LEU A 37 11.16 3.16 12.66
N ILE A 38 10.65 4.22 12.00
CA ILE A 38 9.76 4.08 10.84
C ILE A 38 10.39 3.23 9.74
N THR A 39 11.64 3.53 9.37
CA THR A 39 12.38 2.77 8.35
C THR A 39 12.55 1.31 8.76
N GLN A 40 12.86 1.02 10.02
CA GLN A 40 13.01 -0.37 10.47
C GLN A 40 11.68 -1.12 10.51
N LEU A 41 10.59 -0.47 10.93
CA LEU A 41 9.26 -1.08 10.89
C LEU A 41 8.80 -1.37 9.46
N LEU A 42 9.10 -0.48 8.50
CA LEU A 42 8.79 -0.72 7.09
C LEU A 42 9.62 -1.86 6.48
N LYS A 43 10.89 -2.01 6.86
CA LYS A 43 11.72 -3.14 6.42
C LYS A 43 11.17 -4.51 6.85
N MET A 44 10.33 -4.56 7.88
CA MET A 44 9.66 -5.80 8.30
C MET A 44 8.60 -6.28 7.30
N PHE A 45 8.22 -5.45 6.33
CA PHE A 45 7.32 -5.82 5.22
C PHE A 45 8.08 -6.42 4.02
N ASP A 46 9.40 -6.27 3.97
CA ASP A 46 10.23 -6.79 2.88
C ASP A 46 10.36 -8.31 3.00
N THR A 47 9.92 -9.03 1.95
CA THR A 47 9.94 -10.49 1.89
C THR A 47 11.32 -11.08 1.60
N ASP A 48 12.25 -10.25 1.12
CA ASP A 48 13.58 -10.68 0.63
C ASP A 48 14.66 -10.65 1.73
N SER A 49 14.30 -10.32 2.98
CA SER A 49 15.25 -10.29 4.08
C SER A 49 15.73 -11.71 4.43
N ASN A 50 17.03 -11.89 4.71
CA ASN A 50 17.63 -13.18 5.11
C ASN A 50 17.09 -13.76 6.44
N THR A 51 16.09 -13.12 7.03
CA THR A 51 15.40 -13.50 8.27
C THR A 51 14.08 -14.18 7.94
N SER A 52 13.58 -15.02 8.85
CA SER A 52 12.23 -15.58 8.71
C SER A 52 11.22 -14.46 8.44
N PRO A 53 10.53 -14.46 7.28
CA PRO A 53 9.62 -13.38 6.94
C PRO A 53 8.47 -13.36 7.94
N LEU A 54 8.02 -12.16 8.30
CA LEU A 54 6.85 -12.00 9.16
C LEU A 54 5.62 -12.61 8.51
N THR A 55 4.75 -13.15 9.36
CA THR A 55 3.38 -13.52 8.96
C THR A 55 2.57 -12.26 8.61
N LEU A 56 1.50 -12.43 7.82
CA LEU A 56 0.64 -11.30 7.44
C LEU A 56 -0.05 -10.67 8.66
N GLU A 57 -0.34 -11.48 9.68
CA GLU A 57 -0.89 -11.06 10.97
C GLU A 57 0.08 -10.14 11.74
N GLU A 58 1.37 -10.48 11.73
CA GLU A 58 2.41 -9.65 12.35
C GLU A 58 2.65 -8.36 11.55
N GLN A 59 2.64 -8.44 10.21
CA GLN A 59 2.69 -7.24 9.35
C GLN A 59 1.49 -6.33 9.59
N LEU A 60 0.29 -6.90 9.75
CA LEU A 60 -0.92 -6.15 10.12
C LEU A 60 -0.75 -5.46 11.48
N PHE A 61 -0.19 -6.14 12.47
CA PHE A 61 0.14 -5.52 13.76
C PHE A 61 1.10 -4.34 13.62
N VAL A 62 2.14 -4.46 12.78
CA VAL A 62 3.06 -3.35 12.52
C VAL A 62 2.34 -2.18 11.83
N ALA A 63 1.53 -2.46 10.82
CA ALA A 63 0.75 -1.44 10.10
C ALA A 63 -0.23 -0.71 11.02
N ASP A 64 -0.88 -1.43 11.94
CA ASP A 64 -1.76 -0.85 12.96
C ASP A 64 -1.01 0.13 13.88
N ASN A 65 0.22 -0.24 14.29
CA ASN A 65 1.06 0.66 15.07
C ASN A 65 1.43 1.93 14.30
N LEU A 66 1.84 1.80 13.04
CA LEU A 66 2.15 2.93 12.16
C LEU A 66 0.94 3.83 11.91
N ALA A 67 -0.26 3.26 11.73
CA ALA A 67 -1.49 4.01 11.57
C ALA A 67 -1.84 4.87 12.80
N TYR A 68 -1.60 4.35 14.01
CA TYR A 68 -2.06 4.98 15.25
C TYR A 68 -0.96 5.65 16.09
N PHE A 69 0.28 5.71 15.60
CA PHE A 69 1.31 6.49 16.29
C PHE A 69 0.89 7.96 16.47
N PRO A 70 1.20 8.57 17.63
CA PRO A 70 0.80 9.95 17.95
C PRO A 70 1.74 10.97 17.31
N TYR A 71 1.70 11.07 15.98
CA TYR A 71 2.48 12.05 15.24
C TYR A 71 2.12 13.48 15.68
N GLN A 72 3.13 14.34 15.79
CA GLN A 72 2.98 15.72 16.27
C GLN A 72 3.41 16.77 15.25
N VAL A 73 4.31 16.41 14.35
CA VAL A 73 4.77 17.27 13.26
C VAL A 73 4.48 16.64 11.90
N GLN A 74 4.28 17.47 10.88
CA GLN A 74 3.94 17.04 9.52
C GLN A 74 5.04 16.16 8.89
N ASP A 75 6.32 16.39 9.25
CA ASP A 75 7.46 15.55 8.84
C ASP A 75 7.22 14.06 9.09
N GLU A 76 6.58 13.68 10.20
CA GLU A 76 6.42 12.27 10.58
C GLU A 76 5.52 11.46 9.61
N PRO A 77 4.25 11.84 9.35
CA PRO A 77 3.41 11.12 8.42
C PRO A 77 3.83 11.33 6.95
N LEU A 78 4.44 12.48 6.60
CA LEU A 78 4.97 12.70 5.25
C LEU A 78 6.17 11.79 4.96
N PHE A 79 7.11 11.68 5.91
CA PHE A 79 8.22 10.74 5.81
C PHE A 79 7.72 9.30 5.67
N LEU A 80 6.74 8.90 6.49
CA LEU A 80 6.18 7.55 6.39
C LEU A 80 5.56 7.29 5.01
N VAL A 81 4.79 8.21 4.46
CA VAL A 81 4.19 8.07 3.11
C VAL A 81 5.27 7.99 2.04
N GLU A 82 6.30 8.84 2.08
CA GLU A 82 7.43 8.80 1.15
C GLU A 82 8.15 7.44 1.21
N GLN A 83 8.43 6.92 2.40
CA GLN A 83 9.08 5.63 2.55
C GLN A 83 8.20 4.46 2.08
N ILE A 84 6.88 4.54 2.27
CA ILE A 84 5.93 3.58 1.68
C ILE A 84 6.01 3.63 0.16
N ASP A 85 6.06 4.83 -0.45
CA ASP A 85 6.13 4.97 -1.91
C ASP A 85 7.41 4.36 -2.50
N LEU A 86 8.55 4.58 -1.84
CA LEU A 86 9.81 3.96 -2.24
C LEU A 86 9.76 2.43 -2.15
N SER A 87 9.20 1.89 -1.06
CA SER A 87 9.08 0.43 -0.87
C SER A 87 8.12 -0.19 -1.90
N VAL A 88 6.93 0.39 -2.06
CA VAL A 88 5.87 -0.13 -2.96
C VAL A 88 6.27 0.00 -4.43
N SER A 89 6.95 1.07 -4.84
CA SER A 89 7.37 1.25 -6.23
C SER A 89 8.28 0.11 -6.71
N VAL A 90 9.25 -0.28 -5.89
CA VAL A 90 10.18 -1.37 -6.20
C VAL A 90 9.48 -2.73 -6.06
N THR A 91 8.93 -3.02 -4.88
CA THR A 91 8.36 -4.34 -4.58
C THR A 91 7.11 -4.65 -5.40
N GLY A 92 6.22 -3.66 -5.58
CA GLY A 92 4.98 -3.80 -6.34
C GLY A 92 5.23 -4.08 -7.81
N SER A 93 6.18 -3.37 -8.43
CA SER A 93 6.57 -3.60 -9.84
C SER A 93 7.11 -5.01 -10.04
N THR A 94 8.00 -5.49 -9.15
CA THR A 94 8.55 -6.84 -9.21
C THR A 94 7.45 -7.90 -9.04
N GLN A 95 6.56 -7.75 -8.07
CA GLN A 95 5.44 -8.68 -7.86
C GLN A 95 4.48 -8.72 -9.05
N LEU A 96 4.16 -7.55 -9.61
CA LEU A 96 3.30 -7.45 -10.79
C LEU A 96 3.92 -8.17 -11.98
N GLN A 97 5.23 -7.98 -12.20
CA GLN A 97 5.95 -8.63 -13.29
C GLN A 97 6.01 -10.15 -13.12
N GLN A 98 6.34 -10.64 -11.92
CA GLN A 98 6.39 -12.08 -11.62
C GLN A 98 5.05 -12.77 -11.92
N PHE A 99 3.93 -12.17 -11.51
CA PHE A 99 2.62 -12.76 -11.77
C PHE A 99 2.26 -12.71 -13.26
N ARG A 100 2.57 -11.61 -13.96
CA ARG A 100 2.36 -11.49 -15.41
C ARG A 100 3.11 -12.57 -16.19
N ASP A 101 4.32 -12.91 -15.77
CA ASP A 101 5.12 -13.93 -16.45
C ASP A 101 4.54 -15.34 -16.26
N LEU A 102 4.03 -15.66 -15.06
CA LEU A 102 3.29 -16.91 -14.84
C LEU A 102 2.01 -16.99 -15.67
N LEU A 103 1.26 -15.88 -15.76
CA LEU A 103 0.07 -15.82 -16.61
C LEU A 103 0.43 -16.00 -18.09
N LYS A 104 1.52 -15.40 -18.58
CA LYS A 104 1.99 -15.57 -19.97
C LYS A 104 2.36 -17.02 -20.25
N GLN A 105 3.09 -17.64 -19.32
CA GLN A 105 3.60 -18.99 -19.47
C GLN A 105 2.48 -20.05 -19.50
N HIS A 106 1.43 -19.85 -18.71
CA HIS A 106 0.44 -20.91 -18.47
C HIS A 106 -0.98 -20.62 -18.97
N LEU A 107 -1.32 -19.35 -19.24
CA LEU A 107 -2.70 -18.92 -19.48
C LEU A 107 -2.88 -18.12 -20.77
N ASP A 108 -1.84 -18.02 -21.61
CA ASP A 108 -1.85 -17.25 -22.86
C ASP A 108 -2.26 -15.78 -22.61
N TYR A 109 -1.74 -15.23 -21.51
CA TYR A 109 -1.95 -13.84 -21.14
C TYR A 109 -1.12 -12.92 -22.03
N ILE A 110 -1.78 -11.90 -22.57
CA ILE A 110 -1.14 -10.79 -23.28
C ILE A 110 -1.43 -9.54 -22.48
N ASP A 111 -0.37 -8.84 -22.08
CA ASP A 111 -0.47 -7.53 -21.43
C ASP A 111 -0.54 -6.48 -22.55
N ASP A 112 -1.70 -6.36 -23.18
CA ASP A 112 -1.97 -5.27 -24.11
C ASP A 112 -2.56 -4.04 -23.38
N ASP A 113 -2.45 -2.88 -24.03
CA ASP A 113 -3.02 -1.62 -23.53
C ASP A 113 -4.58 -1.65 -23.52
N GLU A 114 -5.21 -2.66 -24.12
CA GLU A 114 -6.68 -2.84 -24.15
C GLU A 114 -7.23 -3.45 -22.86
N GLY A 115 -6.36 -3.94 -21.98
CA GLY A 115 -6.71 -4.43 -20.66
C GLY A 115 -6.84 -5.94 -20.60
N ILE A 116 -6.78 -6.48 -19.38
CA ILE A 116 -6.79 -7.92 -19.17
C ILE A 116 -8.17 -8.49 -19.49
N ASP A 117 -8.28 -9.39 -20.48
CA ASP A 117 -9.48 -10.23 -20.64
C ASP A 117 -9.54 -11.27 -19.52
N MET A 118 -10.05 -10.81 -18.37
CA MET A 118 -10.21 -11.62 -17.17
C MET A 118 -11.09 -12.85 -17.43
N ASN A 119 -12.05 -12.77 -18.36
CA ASN A 119 -12.94 -13.88 -18.67
C ASN A 119 -12.23 -14.98 -19.46
N LYS A 120 -11.33 -14.61 -20.39
CA LYS A 120 -10.49 -15.59 -21.10
C LYS A 120 -9.54 -16.28 -20.14
N ILE A 121 -8.87 -15.53 -19.26
CA ILE A 121 -7.93 -16.09 -18.29
C ILE A 121 -8.65 -16.98 -17.29
N GLU A 122 -9.80 -16.57 -16.77
CA GLU A 122 -10.61 -17.37 -15.86
C GLU A 122 -11.00 -18.71 -16.49
N LYS A 123 -11.43 -18.71 -17.76
CA LYS A 123 -11.72 -19.95 -18.50
C LYS A 123 -10.51 -20.85 -18.62
N ASN A 124 -9.36 -20.30 -19.01
CA ASN A 124 -8.13 -21.07 -19.16
C ASN A 124 -7.68 -21.65 -17.82
N LEU A 125 -7.85 -20.91 -16.72
CA LEU A 125 -7.45 -21.32 -15.38
C LEU A 125 -8.14 -22.60 -14.91
N TYR A 126 -9.34 -22.93 -15.40
CA TYR A 126 -10.02 -24.22 -15.10
C TYR A 126 -9.31 -25.43 -15.70
N HIS A 127 -8.52 -25.24 -16.75
CA HIS A 127 -7.83 -26.33 -17.45
C HIS A 127 -6.38 -26.52 -16.97
N VAL A 128 -5.92 -25.64 -16.08
CA VAL A 128 -4.55 -25.65 -15.59
C VAL A 128 -4.41 -26.57 -14.37
N SER A 129 -3.29 -27.29 -14.28
CA SER A 129 -2.98 -28.20 -13.17
C SER A 129 -2.94 -27.50 -11.79
N GLU A 130 -3.25 -28.23 -10.72
CA GLU A 130 -3.15 -27.75 -9.34
C GLU A 130 -1.77 -27.20 -8.96
N LYS A 131 -0.70 -27.75 -9.56
CA LYS A 131 0.66 -27.26 -9.32
C LYS A 131 0.81 -25.78 -9.69
N ILE A 132 0.29 -25.40 -10.85
CA ILE A 132 0.38 -24.01 -11.34
C ILE A 132 -0.56 -23.11 -10.54
N VAL A 133 -1.72 -23.62 -10.09
CA VAL A 133 -2.60 -22.88 -9.18
C VAL A 133 -1.88 -22.55 -7.87
N GLU A 134 -1.14 -23.50 -7.30
CA GLU A 134 -0.32 -23.26 -6.12
C GLU A 134 0.81 -22.26 -6.39
N GLU A 135 1.48 -22.34 -7.55
CA GLU A 135 2.50 -21.36 -7.97
C GLU A 135 1.92 -19.93 -8.08
N LEU A 136 0.74 -19.77 -8.68
CA LEU A 136 0.03 -18.49 -8.76
C LEU A 136 -0.33 -17.96 -7.36
N ASN A 137 -0.85 -18.83 -6.48
CA ASN A 137 -1.16 -18.45 -5.10
C ASN A 137 0.09 -18.02 -4.33
N GLN A 138 1.21 -18.73 -4.50
CA GLN A 138 2.49 -18.37 -3.88
C GLN A 138 2.98 -17.00 -4.36
N CYS A 139 2.81 -16.71 -5.65
CA CYS A 139 3.12 -15.40 -6.21
C CYS A 139 2.20 -14.28 -5.68
N LEU A 140 0.96 -14.57 -5.31
CA LEU A 140 0.03 -13.59 -4.72
C LEU A 140 0.27 -13.34 -3.23
N ARG A 141 0.75 -14.31 -2.46
CA ARG A 141 1.00 -14.14 -1.02
C ARG A 141 1.75 -12.83 -0.66
N PRO A 142 2.88 -12.48 -1.31
CA PRO A 142 3.61 -11.26 -0.98
C PRO A 142 2.88 -9.97 -1.38
N THR A 143 1.93 -10.00 -2.34
CA THR A 143 1.19 -8.79 -2.77
C THR A 143 0.30 -8.24 -1.66
N LYS A 144 -0.13 -9.10 -0.71
CA LYS A 144 -0.94 -8.71 0.45
C LYS A 144 -0.21 -7.71 1.36
N SER A 145 1.11 -7.87 1.49
CA SER A 145 1.97 -6.93 2.24
C SER A 145 1.96 -5.55 1.56
N THR A 146 2.18 -5.52 0.24
CA THR A 146 2.13 -4.30 -0.57
C THR A 146 0.75 -3.63 -0.51
N MET A 147 -0.32 -4.42 -0.62
CA MET A 147 -1.70 -3.92 -0.49
C MET A 147 -1.97 -3.32 0.89
N LEU A 148 -1.44 -3.93 1.96
CA LEU A 148 -1.55 -3.40 3.32
C LEU A 148 -0.83 -2.05 3.46
N LEU A 149 0.35 -1.88 2.85
CA LEU A 149 1.07 -0.60 2.81
C LEU A 149 0.31 0.47 2.02
N LEU A 150 -0.30 0.11 0.88
CA LEU A 150 -1.16 1.02 0.12
C LEU A 150 -2.40 1.46 0.91
N LEU A 151 -3.02 0.56 1.68
CA LEU A 151 -4.13 0.89 2.58
C LEU A 151 -3.67 1.81 3.72
N LEU A 152 -2.48 1.57 4.28
CA LEU A 152 -1.87 2.43 5.29
C LEU A 152 -1.60 3.84 4.74
N LYS A 153 -1.06 3.95 3.52
CA LYS A 153 -0.87 5.24 2.83
C LYS A 153 -2.20 5.98 2.66
N SER A 154 -3.22 5.32 2.12
CA SER A 154 -4.58 5.89 1.98
C SER A 154 -5.11 6.41 3.32
N TYR A 155 -5.01 5.60 4.37
CA TYR A 155 -5.43 5.97 5.71
C TYR A 155 -4.69 7.21 6.24
N LEU A 156 -3.37 7.27 6.11
CA LEU A 156 -2.56 8.41 6.56
C LEU A 156 -2.91 9.69 5.80
N LYS A 157 -3.15 9.58 4.48
CA LYS A 157 -3.62 10.71 3.66
C LYS A 157 -4.95 11.27 4.18
N ASP A 158 -5.93 10.42 4.47
CA ASP A 158 -7.24 10.84 5.00
C ASP A 158 -7.12 11.43 6.41
N VAL A 159 -6.40 10.76 7.32
CA VAL A 159 -6.34 11.16 8.73
C VAL A 159 -5.58 12.46 8.96
N TYR A 160 -4.51 12.69 8.21
CA TYR A 160 -3.64 13.87 8.36
C TYR A 160 -3.87 14.94 7.28
N TYR A 161 -4.88 14.76 6.41
CA TYR A 161 -5.18 15.67 5.30
C TYR A 161 -3.95 15.95 4.44
N LEU A 162 -3.23 14.88 4.08
CA LEU A 162 -2.09 14.93 3.17
C LEU A 162 -2.62 14.89 1.74
N ASN A 163 -2.35 15.94 0.98
CA ASN A 163 -2.65 16.01 -0.44
C ASN A 163 -1.38 15.77 -1.26
N ASP A 164 -1.55 15.53 -2.56
CA ASP A 164 -0.41 15.17 -3.41
C ASP A 164 0.59 16.32 -3.56
N THR A 165 0.13 17.58 -3.48
CA THR A 165 1.03 18.74 -3.42
C THR A 165 2.00 18.65 -2.24
N LYS A 166 1.50 18.39 -1.02
CA LYS A 166 2.36 18.25 0.17
C LYS A 166 3.31 17.07 0.06
N ILE A 167 2.88 15.98 -0.56
CA ILE A 167 3.71 14.77 -0.74
C ILE A 167 4.81 15.03 -1.77
N ILE A 168 4.49 15.68 -2.90
CA ILE A 168 5.43 16.01 -3.98
C ILE A 168 6.46 17.07 -3.54
N GLU A 169 6.02 18.07 -2.77
CA GLU A 169 6.89 19.15 -2.28
C GLU A 169 7.73 18.74 -1.06
N TYR A 170 7.41 17.60 -0.43
CA TYR A 170 8.15 17.13 0.73
C TYR A 170 9.53 16.61 0.33
N ASP A 171 10.56 17.13 1.01
CA ASP A 171 11.94 16.67 0.90
C ASP A 171 12.45 16.29 2.29
N HIS A 172 12.69 15.00 2.50
CA HIS A 172 13.18 14.51 3.78
C HIS A 172 14.59 15.01 4.13
N THR A 173 15.38 15.48 3.16
CA THR A 173 16.71 16.04 3.36
C THR A 173 16.67 17.50 3.85
N GLU A 174 15.51 18.16 3.73
CA GLU A 174 15.34 19.54 4.14
C GLU A 174 15.46 19.72 5.67
N SER A 175 15.89 20.92 6.06
CA SER A 175 16.05 21.32 7.46
C SER A 175 14.77 21.14 8.27
N SER A 176 14.93 20.64 9.49
CA SER A 176 13.82 20.45 10.45
C SER A 176 13.07 21.74 10.75
N LYS A 177 13.69 22.92 10.58
CA LYS A 177 13.01 24.22 10.72
C LYS A 177 11.87 24.42 9.72
N ILE A 178 11.89 23.73 8.58
CA ILE A 178 10.92 23.88 7.50
C ILE A 178 9.91 22.72 7.53
N THR A 179 10.39 21.50 7.78
CA THR A 179 9.58 20.25 7.72
C THR A 179 8.82 19.94 9.02
N ASP A 180 9.36 20.28 10.20
CA ASP A 180 8.78 19.90 11.50
C ASP A 180 7.67 20.90 11.93
N LYS A 181 6.79 21.28 10.99
CA LYS A 181 5.60 22.09 11.27
C LYS A 181 4.61 21.28 12.12
N PRO A 182 4.03 21.85 13.20
CA PRO A 182 3.03 21.15 14.00
C PRO A 182 1.82 20.67 13.18
N ILE A 183 1.26 19.52 13.54
CA ILE A 183 0.00 19.03 12.96
C ILE A 183 -1.16 19.86 13.53
N LEU A 184 -1.85 20.61 12.66
CA LEU A 184 -2.94 21.50 13.05
C LEU A 184 -4.30 20.81 13.14
N SER A 185 -4.51 19.76 12.34
CA SER A 185 -5.76 19.00 12.29
C SER A 185 -5.47 17.53 12.06
N ARG A 186 -6.24 16.68 12.74
CA ARG A 186 -6.24 15.22 12.58
C ARG A 186 -7.68 14.73 12.66
N LYS A 187 -8.08 13.87 11.75
CA LYS A 187 -9.40 13.22 11.80
C LYS A 187 -9.50 12.38 13.06
N VAL A 188 -10.49 12.67 13.91
CA VAL A 188 -10.72 11.97 15.17
C VAL A 188 -11.53 10.70 14.91
N ASN A 189 -11.25 9.63 15.66
CA ASN A 189 -11.96 8.34 15.58
C ASN A 189 -11.95 7.67 14.20
N ALA A 190 -10.99 8.03 13.34
CA ALA A 190 -10.73 7.27 12.12
C ALA A 190 -10.21 5.88 12.49
N LYS A 191 -10.76 4.84 11.86
CA LYS A 191 -10.42 3.45 12.13
C LYS A 191 -9.64 2.87 10.95
N PHE A 192 -8.37 2.55 11.17
CA PHE A 192 -7.62 1.67 10.30
C PHE A 192 -8.11 0.22 10.51
N GLU A 193 -8.90 -0.28 9.57
CA GLU A 193 -9.38 -1.66 9.55
C GLU A 193 -9.35 -2.15 8.09
N PRO A 194 -8.21 -2.68 7.64
CA PRO A 194 -8.01 -3.12 6.26
C PRO A 194 -8.77 -4.43 6.01
N LYS A 195 -10.09 -4.34 5.75
CA LYS A 195 -10.99 -5.50 5.65
C LYS A 195 -10.52 -6.55 4.65
N MET A 196 -10.06 -6.14 3.47
CA MET A 196 -9.50 -7.07 2.48
C MET A 196 -8.36 -7.92 3.04
N ILE A 197 -7.47 -7.32 3.84
CA ILE A 197 -6.35 -8.03 4.47
C ILE A 197 -6.86 -8.93 5.60
N LEU A 198 -7.74 -8.41 6.45
CA LEU A 198 -8.36 -9.18 7.54
C LEU A 198 -9.11 -10.41 7.03
N ASP A 199 -9.79 -10.30 5.90
CA ASP A 199 -10.52 -11.40 5.29
C ASP A 199 -9.59 -12.50 4.76
N THR A 200 -8.34 -12.18 4.40
CA THR A 200 -7.33 -13.19 4.03
C THR A 200 -6.75 -13.95 5.23
N ILE A 201 -6.80 -13.35 6.43
CA ILE A 201 -6.32 -13.94 7.69
C ILE A 201 -7.41 -14.83 8.33
N LYS A 202 -8.68 -14.49 8.10
CA LYS A 202 -9.81 -15.29 8.61
C LYS A 202 -9.74 -16.72 8.08
N PRO A 203 -10.21 -17.71 8.88
CA PRO A 203 -10.21 -19.10 8.46
C PRO A 203 -10.90 -19.25 7.10
N LEU A 204 -10.28 -20.03 6.21
CA LEU A 204 -10.77 -20.19 4.84
C LEU A 204 -12.22 -20.66 4.85
N VAL A 205 -13.09 -19.87 4.23
CA VAL A 205 -14.39 -20.36 3.79
C VAL A 205 -14.11 -21.47 2.78
N ASN A 206 -14.75 -22.63 2.94
CA ASN A 206 -14.55 -23.76 2.03
C ASN A 206 -15.25 -23.46 0.70
N TYR A 207 -14.57 -22.71 -0.16
CA TYR A 207 -15.00 -22.42 -1.51
C TYR A 207 -14.84 -23.65 -2.41
N ASP A 208 -15.75 -23.78 -3.38
CA ASP A 208 -15.55 -24.70 -4.49
C ASP A 208 -14.30 -24.29 -5.30
N ASP A 209 -13.75 -25.24 -6.06
CA ASP A 209 -12.56 -25.04 -6.86
C ASP A 209 -12.73 -23.88 -7.86
N PHE A 210 -13.94 -23.77 -8.43
CA PHE A 210 -14.30 -22.70 -9.36
C PHE A 210 -14.09 -21.33 -8.73
N THR A 211 -14.63 -21.13 -7.53
CA THR A 211 -14.53 -19.87 -6.81
C THR A 211 -13.10 -19.59 -6.36
N LYS A 212 -12.34 -20.60 -5.93
CA LYS A 212 -10.92 -20.44 -5.58
C LYS A 212 -10.09 -19.91 -6.74
N ARG A 213 -10.24 -20.51 -7.93
CA ARG A 213 -9.53 -20.10 -9.15
C ARG A 213 -9.93 -18.68 -9.58
N ARG A 214 -11.22 -18.36 -9.55
CA ARG A 214 -11.69 -17.00 -9.85
C ARG A 214 -11.14 -15.95 -8.88
N LEU A 215 -10.99 -16.29 -7.59
CA LEU A 215 -10.44 -15.36 -6.60
C LEU A 215 -8.98 -14.99 -6.88
N ILE A 216 -8.16 -15.89 -7.42
CA ILE A 216 -6.77 -15.62 -7.82
C ILE A 216 -6.73 -14.48 -8.85
N ILE A 217 -7.57 -14.57 -9.89
CA ILE A 217 -7.63 -13.57 -10.95
C ILE A 217 -8.17 -12.25 -10.42
N LYS A 218 -9.21 -12.30 -9.59
CA LYS A 218 -9.75 -11.10 -8.93
C LYS A 218 -8.68 -10.40 -8.07
N GLU A 219 -7.97 -11.14 -7.23
CA GLU A 219 -6.94 -10.61 -6.33
C GLU A 219 -5.80 -9.95 -7.11
N PHE A 220 -5.35 -10.58 -8.20
CA PHE A 220 -4.37 -9.97 -9.10
C PHE A 220 -4.90 -8.70 -9.78
N GLY A 221 -6.14 -8.73 -10.27
CA GLY A 221 -6.77 -7.59 -10.92
C GLY A 221 -6.90 -6.39 -9.99
N ASP A 222 -7.35 -6.62 -8.76
CA ASP A 222 -7.44 -5.60 -7.72
C ASP A 222 -6.05 -5.05 -7.38
N PHE A 223 -5.05 -5.92 -7.20
CA PHE A 223 -3.66 -5.50 -6.95
C PHE A 223 -3.11 -4.61 -8.07
N LYS A 224 -3.17 -5.07 -9.34
CA LYS A 224 -2.72 -4.30 -10.52
C LYS A 224 -3.42 -2.95 -10.58
N ARG A 225 -4.74 -2.93 -10.39
CA ARG A 225 -5.55 -1.71 -10.45
C ARG A 225 -5.12 -0.70 -9.39
N TYR A 226 -4.95 -1.13 -8.14
CA TYR A 226 -4.59 -0.21 -7.06
C TYR A 226 -3.15 0.27 -7.16
N LEU A 227 -2.21 -0.62 -7.52
CA LEU A 227 -0.82 -0.23 -7.72
C LEU A 227 -0.68 0.85 -8.81
N LEU A 228 -1.27 0.61 -9.99
CA LEU A 228 -1.25 1.57 -11.09
C LEU A 228 -2.00 2.86 -10.78
N ALA A 229 -3.04 2.81 -9.94
CA ALA A 229 -3.74 4.01 -9.52
C ALA A 229 -2.85 4.93 -8.67
N TYR A 230 -1.99 4.37 -7.82
CA TYR A 230 -1.02 5.16 -7.07
C TYR A 230 0.13 5.68 -7.93
N ASP A 231 0.64 4.87 -8.87
CA ASP A 231 1.71 5.32 -9.77
C ASP A 231 1.28 6.43 -10.72
N ASN A 232 0.00 6.43 -11.13
CA ASN A 232 -0.56 7.40 -12.08
C ASN A 232 -1.45 8.46 -11.42
N ASP A 233 -1.46 8.54 -10.09
CA ASP A 233 -2.28 9.48 -9.32
C ASP A 233 -3.78 9.50 -9.73
N ILE A 234 -4.36 8.31 -9.97
CA ILE A 234 -5.76 8.17 -10.37
C ILE A 234 -6.67 8.31 -9.15
N GLU A 235 -6.99 9.56 -8.79
CA GLU A 235 -7.74 9.94 -7.58
C GLU A 235 -9.00 9.10 -7.34
N ASP A 236 -9.86 8.92 -8.36
CA ASP A 236 -11.12 8.17 -8.20
C ASP A 236 -10.88 6.71 -7.77
N THR A 237 -9.80 6.07 -8.25
CA THR A 237 -9.48 4.69 -7.88
C THR A 237 -8.83 4.63 -6.50
N ILE A 238 -7.95 5.57 -6.16
CA ILE A 238 -7.38 5.70 -4.80
C ILE A 238 -8.50 5.95 -3.78
N GLN A 239 -9.49 6.77 -4.13
CA GLN A 239 -10.65 7.03 -3.30
C GLN A 239 -11.47 5.75 -3.08
N SER A 240 -11.69 4.95 -4.14
CA SER A 240 -12.38 3.66 -4.00
C SER A 240 -11.65 2.69 -3.07
N MET A 241 -10.31 2.74 -3.00
CA MET A 241 -9.51 1.97 -2.05
C MET A 241 -9.71 2.47 -0.62
N THR A 242 -9.75 3.79 -0.45
CA THR A 242 -9.99 4.44 0.84
C THR A 242 -11.37 4.06 1.40
N GLU A 243 -12.37 3.91 0.52
CA GLU A 243 -13.73 3.46 0.88
C GLU A 243 -13.79 2.02 1.39
N LEU A 244 -12.75 1.21 1.18
CA LEU A 244 -12.63 -0.11 1.80
C LEU A 244 -12.31 -0.03 3.30
N LEU A 245 -11.83 1.13 3.78
CA LEU A 245 -11.62 1.41 5.20
C LEU A 245 -12.90 1.98 5.84
N PRO A 246 -13.30 1.52 7.03
CA PRO A 246 -14.50 2.02 7.69
C PRO A 246 -14.33 3.48 8.17
N GLY A 247 -15.31 4.33 7.84
CA GLY A 247 -15.37 5.72 8.31
C GLY A 247 -14.91 6.79 7.31
N SER A 248 -14.68 6.43 6.05
CA SER A 248 -14.50 7.39 4.95
C SER A 248 -15.87 7.88 4.44
N PHE A 249 -16.44 8.91 5.06
CA PHE A 249 -17.50 9.67 4.39
C PHE A 249 -16.84 10.64 3.41
N SER A 250 -17.27 10.57 2.15
CA SER A 250 -16.75 11.34 1.03
C SER A 250 -16.83 12.86 1.28
N LEU A 251 -15.80 13.59 0.87
CA LEU A 251 -15.93 15.01 0.58
C LEU A 251 -16.85 15.18 -0.65
N PRO A 252 -17.75 16.19 -0.69
CA PRO A 252 -18.58 16.45 -1.86
C PRO A 252 -17.69 16.75 -3.07
N LYS A 253 -17.97 16.09 -4.20
CA LYS A 253 -17.27 16.30 -5.48
C LYS A 253 -17.33 17.78 -5.89
N GLY A 254 -16.26 18.53 -5.60
CA GLY A 254 -16.04 19.86 -6.12
C GLY A 254 -15.54 19.75 -7.56
N LYS A 255 -16.36 20.15 -8.54
CA LYS A 255 -15.94 20.31 -9.93
C LYS A 255 -14.64 21.12 -10.00
N LYS A 256 -13.53 20.52 -10.42
CA LYS A 256 -12.35 21.27 -10.88
C LYS A 256 -12.00 20.95 -12.33
N LYS A 257 -11.86 22.05 -13.07
CA LYS A 257 -11.57 22.19 -14.48
C LYS A 257 -10.18 21.65 -14.81
N GLY A 258 -10.05 21.12 -16.02
CA GLY A 258 -8.81 20.56 -16.56
C GLY A 258 -7.63 21.53 -16.49
N GLY A 259 -6.51 20.99 -16.04
CA GLY A 259 -5.17 21.56 -16.14
C GLY A 259 -4.24 20.48 -16.66
N SER A 260 -3.63 20.74 -17.81
CA SER A 260 -2.61 19.91 -18.44
C SER A 260 -1.34 19.88 -17.58
N SER A 261 -0.92 18.68 -17.15
CA SER A 261 0.36 18.46 -16.47
C SER A 261 1.32 17.74 -17.41
N LYS A 262 2.49 18.37 -17.61
CA LYS A 262 3.61 17.91 -18.44
C LYS A 262 4.14 16.56 -17.93
N LYS A 263 4.16 15.57 -18.82
CA LYS A 263 4.84 14.28 -18.65
C LYS A 263 6.35 14.49 -18.49
N ARG A 264 6.95 13.90 -17.45
CA ARG A 264 8.40 13.63 -17.42
C ARG A 264 8.65 12.43 -18.34
N LYS A 265 9.40 12.65 -19.42
CA LYS A 265 9.83 11.62 -20.38
C LYS A 265 11.19 11.12 -19.89
N VAL A 266 11.28 9.85 -19.50
CA VAL A 266 12.57 9.20 -19.24
C VAL A 266 13.20 8.87 -20.59
N MET A 267 14.45 9.30 -20.78
CA MET A 267 15.28 8.98 -21.94
C MET A 267 15.63 7.50 -21.89
N ILE A 268 15.26 6.75 -22.91
CA ILE A 268 15.91 5.49 -23.25
C ILE A 268 17.07 5.90 -24.16
N ASP A 269 18.30 5.76 -23.67
CA ASP A 269 19.48 5.76 -24.52
C ASP A 269 19.37 4.53 -25.43
N SER A 270 19.21 4.78 -26.73
CA SER A 270 19.46 3.78 -27.75
C SER A 270 20.94 3.84 -28.08
N ASP A 271 21.69 2.86 -27.60
CA ASP A 271 23.02 2.55 -28.12
C ASP A 271 22.86 2.14 -29.60
N ASP A 272 23.32 3.00 -30.51
CA ASP A 272 23.49 2.70 -31.94
C ASP A 272 24.93 3.08 -32.32
N ASP A 273 25.87 2.23 -31.92
CA ASP A 273 27.24 2.24 -32.44
C ASP A 273 27.30 1.39 -33.72
N SER A 274 26.87 1.97 -34.84
CA SER A 274 27.21 1.45 -36.16
C SER A 274 28.49 2.13 -36.68
N PHE A 275 29.57 1.37 -36.49
CA PHE A 275 30.90 1.42 -37.09
C PHE A 275 31.01 2.17 -38.44
N ASN A 276 31.77 3.27 -38.44
CA ASN A 276 32.41 3.81 -39.65
C ASN A 276 33.83 3.24 -39.74
N GLY A 277 34.08 2.40 -40.75
CA GLY A 277 35.41 1.93 -41.11
C GLY A 277 35.58 2.04 -42.62
N ASP A 278 36.29 3.09 -43.04
CA ASP A 278 36.88 3.23 -44.37
C ASP A 278 38.01 2.19 -44.58
N PHE A 279 38.14 1.77 -45.85
CA PHE A 279 39.12 0.86 -46.49
C PHE A 279 38.79 -0.64 -46.56
#